data_AF-A0A833STQ8-F1
#
_entry.id   AF-A0A833STQ8-F1
#
_cell.length_a   1.000
_cell.length_b   1.000
_cell.length_c   1.000
_cell.angle_alpha   90.00
_cell.angle_beta   90.00
_cell.angle_gamma   90.00
#
_symmetry.space_group_name_H-M   'P 1'
#
loop_
_entity.id
_entity.type
_entity.pdbx_description
1 polymer ?
#
loop_
_entity_poly.entity_id
_entity_poly.type
_entity_poly.pdbx_seq_one_letter_code
_entity_poly.pdbx_strand_id
1 'polypeptide(L)'
;MSDSMTIPAPKKRRTRYCFRPGDDLLLLRAVLDDPDVFSPARGRRTNAWEDIRTLLHREGIRATTHGLRCRVQRLTDMFQKEITQGKQPADNDVIGVDRMETSKPIATGSTVVVQCPLADDVVEPPSKRQKVELEAVLERFLSEQKESQQEQREHERTRLKEQQDLQRQTVELQSAP
;
A
#
# COMPACT_ATOMS: atom_id res chain seq x y z
N MET A 1 58.41 2.63 29.03
CA MET A 1 56.95 2.86 29.00
C MET A 1 56.57 3.03 27.54
N SER A 2 55.76 2.13 26.99
CA SER A 2 55.38 2.13 25.59
C SER A 2 53.90 1.77 25.50
N ASP A 3 53.04 2.79 25.47
CA ASP A 3 51.60 2.59 25.36
C ASP A 3 51.24 2.06 23.97
N SER A 4 50.87 0.78 23.93
CA SER A 4 50.39 0.13 22.72
C SER A 4 48.99 0.64 22.38
N MET A 5 48.91 1.51 21.35
CA MET A 5 47.63 1.96 20.78
C MET A 5 46.81 0.77 20.27
N THR A 6 45.91 0.27 21.11
CA THR A 6 44.96 -0.78 20.75
C THR A 6 43.87 -0.19 19.86
N ILE A 7 44.02 -0.34 18.55
CA ILE A 7 42.97 0.05 17.59
C ILE A 7 41.76 -0.87 17.82
N PRO A 8 40.57 -0.34 18.19
CA PRO A 8 39.40 -1.17 18.42
C PRO A 8 38.92 -1.79 17.10
N ALA A 9 38.71 -3.11 17.12
CA ALA A 9 38.31 -3.85 15.92
C ALA A 9 37.04 -3.28 15.27
N PRO A 10 36.94 -3.28 13.93
CA PRO A 10 35.81 -2.68 13.22
C PRO A 10 34.50 -3.35 13.61
N LYS A 11 33.58 -2.56 14.19
CA LYS A 11 32.25 -3.01 14.62
C LYS A 11 31.52 -3.64 13.43
N LYS A 12 31.24 -4.95 13.50
CA LYS A 12 30.46 -5.68 12.49
C LYS A 12 29.16 -4.93 12.22
N ARG A 13 29.04 -4.30 11.05
CA ARG A 13 27.84 -3.53 10.67
C ARG A 13 26.67 -4.49 10.61
N ARG A 14 25.64 -4.25 11.44
CA ARG A 14 24.45 -5.10 11.51
C ARG A 14 23.73 -5.07 10.17
N THR A 15 23.75 -6.18 9.43
CA THR A 15 23.10 -6.30 8.12
C THR A 15 21.62 -5.99 8.28
N ARG A 16 21.13 -4.97 7.56
CA ARG A 16 19.70 -4.67 7.51
C ARG A 16 19.04 -5.67 6.56
N TYR A 17 17.83 -6.10 6.89
CA TYR A 17 17.05 -6.97 6.00
C TYR A 17 16.77 -6.24 4.68
N CYS A 18 16.96 -6.93 3.56
CA CYS A 18 16.68 -6.42 2.22
C CYS A 18 15.35 -7.01 1.76
N PHE A 19 14.33 -6.16 1.62
CA PHE A 19 13.03 -6.55 1.07
C PHE A 19 13.16 -7.03 -0.38
N ARG A 20 12.57 -8.19 -0.66
CA ARG A 20 12.41 -8.79 -1.98
C ARG A 20 11.03 -8.41 -2.54
N PRO A 21 10.81 -8.45 -3.87
CA PRO A 21 9.53 -8.05 -4.46
C PRO A 21 8.28 -8.79 -3.93
N GLY A 22 8.42 -10.05 -3.50
CA GLY A 22 7.32 -10.82 -2.90
C GLY A 22 7.05 -10.47 -1.42
N ASP A 23 8.02 -9.88 -0.71
CA ASP A 23 7.88 -9.55 0.71
C ASP A 23 6.90 -8.38 0.91
N ASP A 24 6.77 -7.52 -0.09
CA ASP A 24 5.87 -6.35 -0.08
C ASP A 24 4.39 -6.76 -0.06
N LEU A 25 4.03 -7.80 -0.82
CA LEU A 25 2.68 -8.38 -0.82
C LEU A 25 2.35 -9.02 0.54
N LEU A 26 3.27 -9.82 1.09
CA LEU A 26 3.10 -10.42 2.42
C LEU A 26 2.96 -9.37 3.52
N LEU A 27 3.78 -8.32 3.47
CA LEU A 27 3.73 -7.19 4.41
C LEU A 27 2.40 -6.45 4.31
N LEU A 28 1.97 -6.04 3.12
CA LEU A 28 0.73 -5.28 2.97
C LEU A 28 -0.50 -6.12 3.31
N ARG A 29 -0.52 -7.41 2.93
CA ARG A 29 -1.59 -8.32 3.32
C ARG A 29 -1.69 -8.45 4.84
N ALA A 30 -0.57 -8.70 5.53
CA ALA A 30 -0.56 -8.78 6.99
C ALA A 30 -0.99 -7.46 7.67
N VAL A 31 -0.75 -6.31 7.02
CA VAL A 31 -1.18 -4.99 7.50
C VAL A 31 -2.67 -4.71 7.26
N LEU A 32 -3.29 -5.29 6.22
CA LEU A 32 -4.72 -5.17 5.95
C LEU A 32 -5.57 -6.24 6.67
N ASP A 33 -4.99 -7.40 7.00
CA ASP A 33 -5.66 -8.44 7.77
C ASP A 33 -5.80 -8.06 9.27
N ASP A 34 -5.08 -7.03 9.75
CA ASP A 34 -5.14 -6.52 11.14
C ASP A 34 -5.56 -5.03 11.22
N PRO A 35 -6.85 -4.74 11.51
CA PRO A 35 -7.34 -3.37 11.59
C PRO A 35 -6.80 -2.59 12.81
N ASP A 36 -6.26 -3.26 13.84
CA ASP A 36 -5.73 -2.57 15.02
C ASP A 36 -4.41 -1.82 14.70
N VAL A 37 -3.81 -2.05 13.52
CA VAL A 37 -2.73 -1.24 12.93
C VAL A 37 -3.13 0.22 12.73
N PHE A 38 -4.41 0.48 12.43
CA PHE A 38 -4.96 1.81 12.18
C PHE A 38 -5.67 2.40 13.40
N SER A 39 -5.87 1.61 14.45
CA SER A 39 -6.55 2.02 15.68
C SER A 39 -6.05 3.36 16.23
N PRO A 40 -6.92 4.30 16.64
CA PRO A 40 -6.46 5.57 17.23
C PRO A 40 -5.60 5.31 18.49
N ALA A 41 -5.90 4.23 19.24
CA ALA A 41 -5.18 3.82 20.43
C ALA A 41 -3.73 3.38 20.14
N ARG A 42 -2.76 4.16 20.63
CA ARG A 42 -1.31 3.88 20.48
C ARG A 42 -0.90 2.48 20.98
N GLY A 43 -1.55 1.97 22.04
CA GLY A 43 -1.30 0.64 22.58
C GLY A 43 -1.64 -0.47 21.58
N ARG A 44 -2.88 -0.46 21.06
CA ARG A 44 -3.37 -1.41 20.04
C ARG A 44 -2.46 -1.43 18.81
N ARG A 45 -2.17 -0.26 18.24
CA ARG A 45 -1.21 -0.14 17.13
C ARG A 45 0.17 -0.72 17.43
N THR A 46 0.67 -0.53 18.65
CA THR A 46 2.01 -1.05 18.99
C THR A 46 2.00 -2.58 19.03
N ASN A 47 0.94 -3.17 19.58
CA ASN A 47 0.77 -4.63 19.64
C ASN A 47 0.59 -5.21 18.23
N ALA A 48 -0.39 -4.71 17.45
CA ALA A 48 -0.65 -5.11 16.07
C ALA A 48 0.62 -5.11 15.19
N TRP A 49 1.43 -4.05 15.28
CA TRP A 49 2.70 -3.97 14.55
C TRP A 49 3.77 -4.98 15.01
N GLU A 50 3.78 -5.39 16.29
CA GLU A 50 4.64 -6.48 16.76
C GLU A 50 4.07 -7.86 16.38
N ASP A 51 2.75 -8.04 16.41
CA ASP A 51 2.07 -9.29 16.01
C ASP A 51 2.31 -9.57 14.52
N ILE A 52 2.08 -8.58 13.65
CA ILE A 52 2.48 -8.60 12.22
C ILE A 52 3.96 -8.92 12.06
N ARG A 53 4.82 -8.33 12.88
CA ARG A 53 6.26 -8.63 12.83
C ARG A 53 6.54 -10.09 13.20
N THR A 54 5.86 -10.66 14.19
CA THR A 54 6.04 -12.08 14.53
C THR A 54 5.52 -13.01 13.43
N LEU A 55 4.42 -12.64 12.76
CA LEU A 55 3.88 -13.35 11.60
C LEU A 55 4.90 -13.34 10.44
N LEU A 56 5.34 -12.17 10.03
CA LEU A 56 6.32 -12.00 8.95
C LEU A 56 7.69 -12.62 9.28
N HIS A 57 8.07 -12.73 10.56
CA HIS A 57 9.29 -13.45 10.96
C HIS A 57 9.18 -14.96 10.73
N ARG A 58 7.98 -15.55 10.81
CA ARG A 58 7.72 -16.96 10.45
C ARG A 58 7.83 -17.18 8.94
N GLU A 59 7.34 -16.23 8.14
CA GLU A 59 7.52 -16.17 6.68
C GLU A 59 8.96 -15.82 6.22
N GLY A 60 9.89 -15.62 7.17
CA GLY A 60 11.31 -15.37 6.88
C GLY A 60 11.70 -13.89 6.67
N ILE A 61 10.75 -12.96 6.79
CA ILE A 61 10.99 -11.51 6.67
C ILE A 61 11.53 -10.97 8.01
N ARG A 62 12.85 -11.02 8.19
CA ARG A 62 13.55 -10.64 9.44
C ARG A 62 13.75 -9.14 9.61
N ALA A 63 12.78 -8.33 9.19
CA ALA A 63 12.79 -6.89 9.34
C ALA A 63 12.48 -6.45 10.78
N THR A 64 12.82 -5.20 11.11
CA THR A 64 12.37 -4.55 12.36
C THR A 64 11.02 -3.86 12.14
N THR A 65 10.24 -3.67 13.20
CA THR A 65 8.93 -2.99 13.19
C THR A 65 9.00 -1.63 12.50
N HIS A 66 10.04 -0.85 12.80
CA HIS A 66 10.32 0.42 12.13
C HIS A 66 10.63 0.25 10.63
N GLY A 67 11.37 -0.80 10.26
CA GLY A 67 11.67 -1.12 8.86
C GLY A 67 10.42 -1.48 8.06
N LEU A 68 9.51 -2.28 8.64
CA LEU A 68 8.21 -2.61 8.05
C LEU A 68 7.37 -1.34 7.81
N ARG A 69 7.18 -0.50 8.83
CA ARG A 69 6.46 0.79 8.72
C ARG A 69 7.04 1.69 7.63
N CYS A 70 8.36 1.84 7.57
CA CYS A 70 9.02 2.63 6.53
C CYS A 70 8.93 2.00 5.14
N ARG A 71 8.75 0.68 5.03
CA ARG A 71 8.55 0.02 3.74
C ARG A 71 7.13 0.26 3.23
N VAL A 72 6.11 0.08 4.08
CA VAL A 72 4.71 0.42 3.75
C VAL A 72 4.61 1.88 3.31
N GLN A 73 5.12 2.83 4.10
CA GLN A 73 5.08 4.25 3.75
C GLN A 73 5.64 4.51 2.34
N ARG A 74 6.78 3.91 1.98
CA ARG A 74 7.38 4.08 0.64
C ARG A 74 6.54 3.48 -0.48
N LEU A 75 5.87 2.34 -0.24
CA LEU A 75 4.97 1.74 -1.22
C LEU A 75 3.75 2.65 -1.44
N THR A 76 3.16 3.15 -0.36
CA THR A 76 2.08 4.15 -0.38
C THR A 76 2.49 5.44 -1.08
N ASP A 77 3.67 6.00 -0.77
CA ASP A 77 4.19 7.23 -1.39
C ASP A 77 4.42 7.06 -2.90
N MET A 78 4.95 5.91 -3.34
CA MET A 78 5.15 5.61 -4.77
C MET A 78 3.82 5.50 -5.50
N PHE A 79 2.87 4.74 -4.97
CA PHE A 79 1.57 4.52 -5.61
C PHE A 79 0.73 5.80 -5.63
N GLN A 80 0.71 6.55 -4.52
CA GLN A 80 0.06 7.87 -4.47
C GLN A 80 0.66 8.85 -5.48
N LYS A 81 1.98 8.75 -5.74
CA LYS A 81 2.66 9.52 -6.79
C LYS A 81 2.32 9.04 -8.21
N GLU A 82 2.19 7.74 -8.45
CA GLU A 82 1.73 7.22 -9.76
C GLU A 82 0.30 7.70 -10.08
N ILE A 83 -0.60 7.66 -9.10
CA ILE A 83 -1.97 8.20 -9.21
C ILE A 83 -1.95 9.71 -9.54
N THR A 84 -1.17 10.53 -8.80
CA THR A 84 -1.13 11.98 -9.06
C THR A 84 -0.41 12.35 -10.36
N GLN A 85 0.37 11.44 -10.94
CA GLN A 85 0.97 11.59 -12.27
C GLN A 85 0.05 11.14 -13.42
N GLY A 86 -1.21 10.81 -13.13
CA GLY A 86 -2.22 10.43 -14.13
C GLY A 86 -1.98 9.05 -14.75
N LYS A 87 -1.09 8.24 -14.18
CA LYS A 87 -0.79 6.90 -14.67
C LYS A 87 -1.74 5.92 -13.99
N GLN A 88 -2.96 5.84 -14.50
CA GLN A 88 -3.95 4.85 -14.07
C GLN A 88 -3.33 3.43 -14.15
N PRO A 89 -3.52 2.58 -13.12
CA PRO A 89 -3.08 1.19 -13.14
C PRO A 89 -4.00 0.38 -14.07
N ALA A 90 -3.68 0.42 -15.37
CA ALA A 90 -4.28 -0.36 -16.45
C ALA A 90 -5.82 -0.36 -16.52
N ASP A 91 -6.37 0.50 -17.38
CA ASP A 91 -7.74 0.35 -17.87
C ASP A 91 -7.96 -1.08 -18.40
N ASN A 92 -8.95 -1.76 -17.84
CA ASN A 92 -9.46 -3.01 -18.38
C ASN A 92 -10.31 -2.68 -19.61
N ASP A 93 -9.73 -2.81 -20.81
CA ASP A 93 -10.46 -2.67 -22.07
C ASP A 93 -11.51 -3.79 -22.23
N VAL A 94 -12.72 -3.51 -21.71
CA VAL A 94 -13.91 -4.34 -21.90
C VAL A 94 -14.98 -3.51 -22.61
N ILE A 95 -15.08 -3.78 -23.91
CA ILE A 95 -16.24 -3.53 -24.79
C ILE A 95 -16.53 -2.06 -25.15
N GLY A 96 -16.07 -1.68 -26.35
CA GLY A 96 -16.67 -0.62 -27.17
C GLY A 96 -16.92 -1.16 -28.59
N VAL A 97 -18.18 -1.35 -28.98
CA VAL A 97 -18.58 -1.87 -30.30
C VAL A 97 -19.15 -0.75 -31.16
N ASP A 98 -18.43 -0.39 -32.22
CA ASP A 98 -18.87 0.04 -33.58
C ASP A 98 -17.62 0.61 -34.31
N ARG A 99 -17.44 0.66 -35.64
CA ARG A 99 -18.00 0.01 -36.84
C ARG A 99 -17.44 0.76 -38.06
N MET A 100 -17.08 0.04 -39.13
CA MET A 100 -16.81 0.49 -40.52
C MET A 100 -15.57 1.36 -40.85
N GLU A 101 -14.62 0.69 -41.54
CA GLU A 101 -13.90 1.06 -42.79
C GLU A 101 -13.26 2.46 -42.97
N THR A 102 -12.06 2.62 -43.56
CA THR A 102 -11.69 2.17 -44.93
C THR A 102 -10.18 1.98 -45.19
N SER A 103 -9.83 1.02 -46.07
CA SER A 103 -8.69 1.01 -47.05
C SER A 103 -7.23 1.20 -46.57
N LYS A 104 -6.33 0.19 -46.55
CA LYS A 104 -5.57 -0.51 -47.65
C LYS A 104 -4.25 0.19 -48.11
N PRO A 105 -3.21 -0.53 -48.64
CA PRO A 105 -2.37 -1.60 -48.06
C PRO A 105 -0.85 -1.41 -48.42
N ILE A 106 -0.04 -2.49 -48.64
CA ILE A 106 1.39 -2.56 -49.13
C ILE A 106 2.45 -2.47 -48.00
N ALA A 107 3.59 -3.20 -47.92
CA ALA A 107 4.20 -4.42 -48.50
C ALA A 107 5.59 -4.65 -47.81
N THR A 108 6.39 -5.73 -47.89
CA THR A 108 6.24 -7.18 -48.20
C THR A 108 7.57 -7.91 -47.83
N GLY A 109 7.53 -9.14 -47.29
CA GLY A 109 8.70 -10.01 -47.04
C GLY A 109 8.40 -11.09 -45.99
N SER A 110 8.08 -12.35 -46.36
CA SER A 110 9.04 -13.45 -46.65
C SER A 110 10.02 -13.68 -45.49
N THR A 111 10.07 -14.84 -44.81
CA THR A 111 10.25 -16.18 -45.42
C THR A 111 9.80 -17.34 -44.50
N VAL A 112 9.16 -18.35 -45.11
CA VAL A 112 8.94 -19.77 -44.72
C VAL A 112 9.19 -20.25 -43.27
N VAL A 113 8.07 -20.48 -42.56
CA VAL A 113 7.65 -21.69 -41.82
C VAL A 113 8.70 -22.74 -41.39
N VAL A 114 8.81 -22.94 -40.06
CA VAL A 114 8.85 -24.29 -39.45
C VAL A 114 7.71 -24.35 -38.43
N GLN A 115 6.91 -25.42 -38.47
CA GLN A 115 5.62 -25.52 -37.77
C GLN A 115 5.58 -26.76 -36.87
N CYS A 116 5.26 -26.59 -35.59
CA CYS A 116 4.67 -27.57 -34.66
C CYS A 116 4.35 -26.88 -33.30
N PRO A 117 3.38 -27.38 -32.50
CA PRO A 117 2.09 -26.67 -32.45
C PRO A 117 1.58 -26.31 -31.03
N LEU A 118 0.46 -25.58 -31.00
CA LEU A 118 -0.52 -25.46 -29.91
C LEU A 118 0.00 -25.22 -28.48
N ALA A 119 -0.06 -23.95 -28.05
CA ALA A 119 -0.82 -23.54 -26.86
C ALA A 119 -0.87 -22.00 -26.78
N ASP A 120 -2.07 -21.42 -26.87
CA ASP A 120 -2.33 -20.04 -26.45
C ASP A 120 -2.35 -19.98 -24.91
N ASP A 121 -1.17 -20.02 -24.32
CA ASP A 121 -0.98 -19.59 -22.94
C ASP A 121 -0.16 -18.30 -22.95
N VAL A 122 -0.88 -17.17 -22.95
CA VAL A 122 -0.32 -15.89 -22.51
C VAL A 122 -0.05 -16.01 -21.01
N VAL A 123 1.07 -16.67 -20.68
CA VAL A 123 1.68 -16.65 -19.35
C VAL A 123 2.19 -15.23 -19.14
N GLU A 124 1.25 -14.39 -18.74
CA GLU A 124 1.49 -13.06 -18.22
C GLU A 124 2.64 -13.14 -17.20
N PRO A 125 3.77 -12.44 -17.42
CA PRO A 125 4.94 -12.61 -16.59
C PRO A 125 4.59 -12.30 -15.13
N PRO A 126 5.02 -13.12 -14.15
CA PRO A 126 4.52 -13.07 -12.77
C PRO A 126 4.67 -11.69 -12.10
N SER A 127 5.65 -10.89 -12.54
CA SER A 127 5.84 -9.51 -12.10
C SER A 127 4.68 -8.56 -12.44
N LYS A 128 3.88 -8.83 -13.48
CA LYS A 128 2.69 -8.02 -13.81
C LYS A 128 1.54 -8.33 -12.84
N ARG A 129 1.24 -9.61 -12.62
CA ARG A 129 0.23 -10.05 -11.63
C ARG A 129 0.55 -9.55 -10.23
N GLN A 130 1.80 -9.72 -9.80
CA GLN A 130 2.29 -9.17 -8.52
C GLN A 130 2.15 -7.65 -8.45
N LYS A 131 2.37 -6.94 -9.56
CA LYS A 131 2.18 -5.49 -9.61
C LYS A 131 0.69 -5.13 -9.46
N VAL A 132 -0.21 -5.74 -10.23
CA VAL A 132 -1.66 -5.48 -10.16
C VAL A 132 -2.23 -5.80 -8.78
N GLU A 133 -1.80 -6.92 -8.17
CA GLU A 133 -2.16 -7.30 -6.80
C GLU A 133 -1.67 -6.27 -5.78
N LEU A 134 -0.42 -5.79 -5.93
CA LEU A 134 0.15 -4.74 -5.08
C LEU A 134 -0.60 -3.40 -5.22
N GLU A 135 -0.99 -3.02 -6.44
CA GLU A 135 -1.76 -1.80 -6.72
C GLU A 135 -3.16 -1.86 -6.07
N ALA A 136 -3.90 -2.96 -6.26
CA ALA A 136 -5.21 -3.16 -5.63
C ALA A 136 -5.15 -3.15 -4.09
N VAL A 137 -4.11 -3.77 -3.52
CA VAL A 137 -3.84 -3.78 -2.08
C VAL A 137 -3.50 -2.37 -1.56
N LEU A 138 -2.72 -1.58 -2.30
CA LEU A 138 -2.38 -0.19 -1.93
C LEU A 138 -3.57 0.77 -2.09
N GLU A 139 -4.45 0.55 -3.07
CA GLU A 139 -5.69 1.29 -3.24
C GLU A 139 -6.65 1.06 -2.06
N ARG A 140 -6.80 -0.20 -1.62
CA ARG A 140 -7.60 -0.55 -0.43
C ARG A 140 -7.04 0.14 0.81
N PHE A 141 -5.72 0.04 1.03
CA PHE A 141 -5.02 0.69 2.14
C PHE A 141 -5.24 2.21 2.17
N LEU A 142 -5.11 2.89 1.02
CA LEU A 142 -5.33 4.34 0.91
C LEU A 142 -6.79 4.74 1.14
N SER A 143 -7.73 3.89 0.77
CA SER A 143 -9.17 4.13 0.98
C SER A 143 -9.52 4.05 2.47
N GLU A 144 -9.08 2.99 3.14
CA GLU A 144 -9.26 2.78 4.59
C GLU A 144 -8.59 3.89 5.43
N GLN A 145 -7.40 4.36 5.02
CA GLN A 145 -6.75 5.52 5.64
C GLN A 145 -7.54 6.83 5.48
N LYS A 146 -8.22 7.04 4.35
CA LYS A 146 -9.06 8.23 4.14
C LYS A 146 -10.36 8.16 4.93
N GLU A 147 -11.00 6.99 4.95
CA GLU A 147 -12.24 6.71 5.67
C GLU A 147 -12.04 6.94 7.17
N SER A 148 -11.02 6.33 7.78
CA SER A 148 -10.71 6.51 9.21
C SER A 148 -10.43 7.98 9.58
N GLN A 149 -9.71 8.72 8.74
CA GLN A 149 -9.52 10.17 8.94
C GLN A 149 -10.78 11.00 8.69
N GLN A 150 -11.75 10.52 7.91
CA GLN A 150 -13.03 11.19 7.73
C GLN A 150 -13.95 10.97 8.92
N GLU A 151 -14.10 9.72 9.37
CA GLU A 151 -14.86 9.35 10.57
C GLU A 151 -14.38 10.17 11.79
N GLN A 152 -13.07 10.29 11.99
CA GLN A 152 -12.52 11.10 13.09
C GLN A 152 -12.93 12.58 13.00
N ARG A 153 -12.87 13.19 11.80
CA ARG A 153 -13.30 14.59 11.58
C ARG A 153 -14.80 14.77 11.79
N GLU A 154 -15.61 13.80 11.37
CA GLU A 154 -17.06 13.83 11.56
C GLU A 154 -17.44 13.66 13.03
N HIS A 155 -16.76 12.77 13.77
CA HIS A 155 -16.92 12.62 15.21
C HIS A 155 -16.57 13.91 15.97
N GLU A 156 -15.45 14.56 15.65
CA GLU A 156 -15.08 15.86 16.25
C GLU A 156 -16.09 16.96 15.94
N ARG A 157 -16.60 17.01 14.69
CA ARG A 157 -17.64 17.96 14.27
C ARG A 157 -18.94 17.76 15.04
N THR A 158 -19.39 16.51 15.21
CA THR A 158 -20.62 16.18 15.95
C THR A 158 -20.48 16.56 17.42
N ARG A 159 -19.38 16.20 18.06
CA ARG A 159 -19.09 16.56 19.46
C ARG A 159 -19.07 18.08 19.69
N LEU A 160 -18.45 18.85 18.78
CA LEU A 160 -18.44 20.32 18.87
C LEU A 160 -19.84 20.92 18.67
N LYS A 161 -20.65 20.35 17.77
CA LYS A 161 -22.04 20.77 17.55
C LYS A 161 -22.89 20.51 18.80
N GLU A 162 -22.83 19.32 19.38
CA GLU A 162 -23.53 18.99 20.64
C GLU A 162 -23.15 19.96 21.77
N GLN A 163 -21.86 20.29 21.91
CA GLN A 163 -21.40 21.26 22.89
C GLN A 163 -21.99 22.67 22.64
N GLN A 164 -22.11 23.08 21.38
CA GLN A 164 -22.74 24.37 21.02
C GLN A 164 -24.26 24.36 21.28
N ASP A 165 -24.94 23.26 20.97
CA ASP A 165 -26.38 23.12 21.18
C ASP A 165 -26.74 23.09 22.67
N LEU A 166 -25.91 22.44 23.51
CA LEU A 166 -26.03 22.52 24.98
C LEU A 166 -25.83 23.94 25.53
N GLN A 167 -24.88 24.71 24.95
CA GLN A 167 -24.71 26.13 25.33
C GLN A 167 -25.93 26.97 24.93
N ARG A 168 -26.52 26.74 23.75
CA ARG A 168 -27.76 27.42 23.32
C ARG A 168 -28.91 27.13 24.28
N GLN A 169 -29.17 25.86 24.60
CA GLN A 169 -30.21 25.46 25.56
C GLN A 169 -29.99 26.10 26.94
N THR A 170 -28.73 26.17 27.42
CA THR A 170 -28.41 26.82 28.69
C THR A 170 -28.74 28.32 28.67
N VAL A 171 -28.44 29.02 27.57
CA VAL A 171 -28.78 30.44 27.40
C VAL A 171 -30.30 30.63 27.30
N GLU A 172 -31.00 29.80 26.53
CA GLU A 172 -32.46 29.85 26.40
C GLU A 172 -33.15 29.69 27.77
N LEU A 173 -32.75 28.69 28.57
CA LEU A 173 -33.27 28.46 29.92
C LEU A 173 -32.98 29.61 30.90
N GLN A 174 -31.86 30.32 30.75
CA GLN A 174 -31.54 31.50 31.56
C GLN A 174 -32.24 32.78 31.07
N SER A 175 -32.70 32.80 29.83
CA SER A 175 -33.37 33.95 29.20
C SER A 175 -34.90 33.91 29.28
N ALA A 176 -35.47 32.78 29.70
CA ALA A 176 -36.91 32.61 29.87
C ALA A 176 -37.40 33.38 31.14
N PRO A 177 -38.32 34.36 30.99
CA PRO A 177 -38.85 35.15 32.10
C PRO A 177 -39.97 34.46 32.89
#